data_AF-A0AAV5AUG5-F1
#
_entry.id   AF-A0AAV5AUG5-F1
#
_cell.length_a   1.000
_cell.length_b   1.000
_cell.length_c   1.000
_cell.angle_alpha   90.00
_cell.angle_beta   90.00
_cell.angle_gamma   90.00
#
_symmetry.space_group_name_H-M   'P 1'
#
loop_
_entity.id
_entity.type
_entity.pdbx_description
1 polymer ?
#
loop_
_entity_poly.entity_id
_entity_poly.type
_entity_poly.pdbx_seq_one_letter_code
_entity_poly.pdbx_strand_id
1 'polypeptide(L)'
;MFNGGAVQDLNLLERTYADEYRTFPSSTEISLKEGIDVIRAGDLLWFPGHIAIVIGVKDDIVVYASAEGGKAHPGRGIRWLTFNKKTTNFDTFMYKSLIQMKNVYGD
;
A
#
# COMPACT_ATOMS: atom_id res chain seq x y z
N MET A 1 7.27 22.19 -1.56
CA MET A 1 8.24 21.36 -2.30
C MET A 1 9.10 20.66 -1.25
N PHE A 2 8.74 19.44 -0.84
CA PHE A 2 9.56 18.67 0.09
C PHE A 2 10.69 18.06 -0.72
N ASN A 3 11.85 18.72 -0.69
CA ASN A 3 13.07 18.21 -1.30
C ASN A 3 13.42 16.87 -0.66
N GLY A 4 13.37 15.80 -1.44
CA GLY A 4 13.92 14.50 -1.09
C GLY A 4 15.43 14.60 -0.93
N GLY A 5 15.86 15.01 0.27
CA GLY A 5 17.25 14.82 0.68
C GLY A 5 17.57 13.33 0.55
N ALA A 6 18.55 13.00 -0.27
CA ALA A 6 19.01 11.62 -0.43
C ALA A 6 19.35 11.06 0.95
N VAL A 7 18.59 10.05 1.37
CA VAL A 7 18.77 9.37 2.65
C VAL A 7 20.19 8.79 2.66
N GLN A 8 21.06 9.33 3.51
CA GLN A 8 22.47 8.91 3.59
C GLN A 8 22.66 7.68 4.49
N ASP A 9 21.64 7.29 5.23
CA ASP A 9 21.65 6.08 6.05
C ASP A 9 20.98 4.93 5.30
N LEU A 10 21.79 4.04 4.74
CA LEU A 10 21.33 2.82 4.07
C LEU A 10 20.48 1.94 4.99
N ASN A 11 20.72 1.96 6.31
CA ASN A 11 19.88 1.21 7.26
C ASN A 11 18.48 1.84 7.41
N LEU A 12 18.34 3.15 7.17
CA LEU A 12 17.06 3.85 7.18
C LEU A 12 16.23 3.50 5.93
N LEU A 13 16.88 3.32 4.78
CA LEU A 13 16.27 2.77 3.57
C LEU A 13 15.80 1.32 3.79
N GLU A 14 16.62 0.50 4.47
CA GLU A 14 16.27 -0.89 4.82
C GLU A 14 15.20 -1.00 5.92
N ARG A 15 15.05 0.04 6.77
CA ARG A 15 14.08 0.13 7.88
C ARG A 15 13.01 1.17 7.62
N THR A 16 12.63 1.38 6.36
CA THR A 16 11.49 2.24 6.08
C THR A 16 10.28 1.65 6.79
N TYR A 17 9.85 2.29 7.88
CA TYR A 17 8.79 1.80 8.75
C TYR A 17 7.50 1.78 7.92
N ALA A 18 7.14 0.60 7.40
CA ALA A 18 5.85 0.37 6.75
C ALA A 18 4.69 0.87 7.64
N ASP A 19 4.90 0.87 8.95
CA ASP A 19 3.98 1.39 9.95
C ASP A 19 3.82 2.92 9.91
N GLU A 20 4.84 3.70 9.53
CA GLU A 20 4.78 5.17 9.48
C GLU A 20 4.05 5.70 8.25
N TYR A 21 4.02 4.93 7.16
CA TYR A 21 3.27 5.30 5.95
C TYR A 21 1.77 5.33 6.16
N ARG A 22 1.27 4.68 7.23
CA ARG A 22 -0.12 4.79 7.67
C ARG A 22 -0.49 6.24 8.02
N THR A 23 0.48 7.04 8.44
CA THR A 23 0.32 8.44 8.84
C THR A 23 0.98 9.41 7.86
N PHE A 24 1.15 9.02 6.60
CA PHE A 24 1.77 9.89 5.60
C PHE A 24 1.01 11.23 5.51
N PRO A 25 1.69 12.39 5.52
CA PRO A 25 1.02 13.68 5.53
C PRO A 25 0.00 13.83 4.40
N SER A 26 -1.17 14.39 4.71
CA SER A 26 -2.28 14.58 3.77
C SER A 26 -2.89 13.28 3.20
N SER A 27 -2.53 12.11 3.73
CA SER A 27 -3.25 10.87 3.46
C SER A 27 -4.42 10.68 4.44
N THR A 28 -5.29 9.74 4.13
CA THR A 28 -6.37 9.32 5.03
C THR A 28 -6.40 7.81 5.09
N GLU A 29 -6.24 7.25 6.29
CA GLU A 29 -6.44 5.84 6.50
C GLU A 29 -7.93 5.54 6.67
N ILE A 30 -8.40 4.50 5.97
CA ILE A 30 -9.71 3.89 6.19
C ILE A 30 -9.58 2.36 6.22
N SER A 31 -10.53 1.69 6.86
CA SER A 31 -10.66 0.23 6.78
C SER A 31 -10.76 -0.18 5.31
N LEU A 32 -9.96 -1.17 4.88
CA LEU A 32 -9.98 -1.62 3.49
C LEU A 32 -11.37 -2.13 3.09
N LYS A 33 -12.06 -2.80 4.02
CA LYS A 33 -13.42 -3.33 3.82
C LYS A 33 -14.44 -2.21 3.56
N GLU A 34 -14.28 -1.07 4.22
CA GLU A 34 -15.14 0.11 4.06
C GLU A 34 -14.73 0.97 2.86
N GLY A 35 -13.45 0.89 2.47
CA GLY A 35 -12.83 1.70 1.43
C GLY A 35 -12.85 1.10 0.02
N ILE A 36 -13.40 -0.10 -0.20
CA ILE A 36 -13.28 -0.83 -1.47
C ILE A 36 -13.73 -0.04 -2.71
N ASP A 37 -14.78 0.77 -2.57
CA ASP A 37 -15.39 1.49 -3.68
C ASP A 37 -14.64 2.77 -4.04
N VAL A 38 -13.82 3.28 -3.11
CA VAL A 38 -13.02 4.50 -3.31
C VAL A 38 -11.56 4.21 -3.65
N ILE A 39 -11.16 2.94 -3.72
CA ILE A 39 -9.81 2.52 -4.14
C ILE A 39 -9.53 2.99 -5.55
N ARG A 40 -8.36 3.59 -5.74
CA ARG A 40 -7.82 4.00 -7.04
C ARG A 40 -6.31 3.79 -7.14
N ALA A 41 -5.77 3.91 -8.35
CA ALA A 41 -4.33 3.85 -8.56
C ALA A 41 -3.61 4.94 -7.76
N GLY A 42 -2.47 4.57 -7.17
CA GLY A 42 -1.68 5.43 -6.28
C GLY A 42 -2.04 5.33 -4.80
N ASP A 43 -3.19 4.76 -4.43
CA ASP A 43 -3.48 4.46 -3.02
C ASP A 43 -2.57 3.35 -2.50
N LEU A 44 -2.38 3.29 -1.18
CA LEU A 44 -1.60 2.22 -0.53
C LEU A 44 -2.52 1.25 0.20
N LEU A 45 -2.14 -0.02 0.20
CA LEU A 45 -2.74 -1.07 1.00
C LEU A 45 -1.78 -1.39 2.15
N TRP A 46 -2.31 -1.49 3.36
CA TRP A 46 -1.49 -1.68 4.56
C TRP A 46 -1.96 -2.87 5.40
N PHE A 47 -0.99 -3.56 6.00
CA PHE A 47 -1.16 -4.42 7.18
C PHE A 47 0.08 -4.29 8.07
N PRO A 48 0.06 -4.75 9.33
CA PRO A 48 1.19 -4.58 10.24
C PRO A 48 2.53 -5.00 9.63
N GLY A 49 3.48 -4.06 9.55
CA GLY A 49 4.81 -4.29 9.00
C GLY A 49 4.92 -4.32 7.47
N HIS A 50 3.88 -3.99 6.71
CA HIS A 50 3.92 -4.07 5.25
C HIS A 50 3.02 -3.09 4.51
N ILE A 51 3.46 -2.69 3.31
CA ILE A 51 2.68 -1.88 2.39
C ILE A 51 2.74 -2.40 0.96
N ALA A 52 1.66 -2.18 0.23
CA ALA A 52 1.60 -2.34 -1.21
C ALA A 52 1.00 -1.09 -1.85
N ILE A 53 1.31 -0.85 -3.13
CA ILE A 53 0.74 0.26 -3.90
C ILE A 53 -0.27 -0.28 -4.91
N VAL A 54 -1.44 0.34 -4.98
CA VAL A 54 -2.43 0.07 -6.03
C VAL A 54 -1.91 0.66 -7.33
N ILE A 55 -1.70 -0.18 -8.34
CA ILE A 55 -1.19 0.22 -9.66
C ILE A 55 -2.29 0.31 -10.71
N GLY A 56 -3.48 -0.21 -10.42
CA GLY A 56 -4.63 -0.10 -11.31
C GLY A 56 -5.90 -0.65 -10.70
N VAL A 57 -7.03 -0.16 -11.20
CA VAL A 57 -8.36 -0.70 -10.92
C VAL A 57 -9.07 -0.89 -12.25
N LYS A 58 -9.49 -2.12 -12.53
CA LYS A 58 -10.27 -2.47 -13.71
C LYS A 58 -11.56 -3.13 -13.25
N ASP A 59 -12.66 -2.39 -13.37
CA ASP A 59 -13.97 -2.79 -12.84
C ASP A 59 -13.86 -3.14 -11.34
N ASP A 60 -14.18 -4.39 -10.97
CA ASP A 60 -14.07 -4.89 -9.61
C ASP A 60 -12.67 -5.44 -9.26
N ILE A 61 -11.74 -5.48 -10.21
CA ILE A 61 -10.39 -6.04 -9.99
C ILE A 61 -9.42 -4.92 -9.64
N VAL A 62 -8.84 -5.02 -8.45
CA VAL A 62 -7.75 -4.15 -8.00
C VAL A 62 -6.43 -4.85 -8.27
N VAL A 63 -5.52 -4.18 -8.97
CA VAL A 63 -4.15 -4.63 -9.23
C VAL A 63 -3.21 -3.83 -8.34
N TYR A 64 -2.36 -4.52 -7.60
CA TYR A 64 -1.42 -3.89 -6.67
C TYR A 64 -0.04 -4.54 -6.76
N ALA A 65 0.99 -3.74 -6.48
CA ALA A 65 2.37 -4.19 -6.39
C ALA A 65 2.77 -4.28 -4.92
N SER A 66 3.20 -5.47 -4.49
CA SER A 66 3.65 -5.76 -3.14
C SER A 66 5.11 -6.20 -3.17
N ALA A 67 5.92 -5.64 -2.28
CA ALA A 67 7.31 -6.06 -2.09
C ALA A 67 7.37 -7.21 -1.07
N GLU A 68 6.95 -8.42 -1.45
CA GLU A 68 6.98 -9.61 -0.57
C GLU A 68 8.39 -10.21 -0.39
N GLY A 69 9.43 -9.37 -0.34
CA GLY A 69 10.82 -9.78 -0.18
C GLY A 69 11.28 -9.87 1.27
N GLY A 70 12.57 -10.19 1.47
CA GLY A 70 13.21 -10.22 2.79
C GLY A 70 13.37 -11.62 3.39
N LYS A 71 13.71 -11.71 4.68
CA LYS A 71 14.02 -12.97 5.37
C LYS A 71 12.86 -13.98 5.36
N ALA A 72 11.62 -13.50 5.39
CA ALA A 72 10.43 -14.36 5.35
C ALA A 72 10.24 -15.03 3.98
N HIS A 73 10.64 -14.36 2.90
CA HIS A 73 10.40 -14.78 1.53
C HIS A 73 11.60 -14.44 0.61
N PRO A 74 12.74 -15.14 0.76
CA PRO A 74 13.95 -14.86 -0.02
C PRO A 74 13.69 -14.98 -1.52
N GLY A 75 14.20 -14.02 -2.29
CA GLY A 75 14.11 -14.00 -3.76
C GLY A 75 12.73 -13.67 -4.35
N ARG A 76 11.72 -13.36 -3.53
CA ARG A 76 10.35 -13.12 -4.04
C ARG A 76 10.09 -11.74 -4.62
N GLY A 77 11.00 -10.77 -4.42
CA GLY A 77 11.01 -9.46 -5.11
C GLY A 77 9.69 -8.68 -5.05
N ILE A 78 9.50 -7.77 -6.00
CA ILE A 78 8.21 -7.09 -6.22
C ILE A 78 7.30 -8.01 -7.03
N ARG A 79 6.07 -8.23 -6.54
CA ARG A 79 5.04 -9.02 -7.23
C ARG A 79 3.82 -8.19 -7.54
N TRP A 80 3.23 -8.47 -8.70
CA TRP A 80 1.93 -7.93 -9.07
C TRP A 80 0.87 -8.94 -8.68
N LEU A 81 -0.07 -8.48 -7.88
CA LEU A 81 -1.14 -9.28 -7.31
C LEU A 81 -2.47 -8.59 -7.59
N THR A 82 -3.55 -9.37 -7.48
CA THR A 82 -4.89 -8.87 -7.71
C THR A 82 -5.85 -9.37 -6.63
N PHE A 83 -6.82 -8.55 -6.27
CA PHE A 83 -8.00 -8.99 -5.53
C PHE A 83 -9.26 -8.43 -6.19
N ASN A 84 -10.41 -9.02 -5.89
CA ASN A 84 -11.69 -8.61 -6.44
C ASN A 84 -12.57 -8.01 -5.34
N LYS A 85 -13.06 -6.78 -5.55
CA LYS A 85 -13.85 -6.01 -4.58
C LYS A 85 -15.10 -6.76 -4.09
N LYS A 86 -15.69 -7.62 -4.93
CA LYS A 86 -16.94 -8.33 -4.65
C LYS A 86 -16.75 -9.72 -4.06
N THR A 87 -15.69 -10.43 -4.47
CA THR A 87 -15.50 -11.85 -4.10
C THR A 87 -14.42 -12.08 -3.05
N THR A 88 -13.55 -11.11 -2.80
CA THR A 88 -12.53 -11.22 -1.75
C THR A 88 -13.18 -11.11 -0.37
N ASN A 89 -12.90 -12.08 0.50
CA ASN A 89 -13.27 -12.01 1.91
C ASN A 89 -12.27 -11.13 2.67
N PHE A 90 -12.64 -9.87 2.94
CA PHE A 90 -11.77 -8.90 3.61
C PHE A 90 -11.52 -9.20 5.10
N ASP A 91 -12.30 -10.09 5.72
CA ASP A 91 -12.06 -10.50 7.10
C ASP A 91 -10.80 -11.37 7.18
N THR A 92 -10.57 -12.23 6.18
CA THR A 92 -9.38 -13.11 6.09
C THR A 92 -8.28 -12.59 5.17
N PHE A 93 -8.57 -11.57 4.34
CA PHE A 93 -7.58 -10.95 3.47
C PHE A 93 -6.44 -10.31 4.26
N MET A 94 -5.21 -10.35 3.72
CA MET A 94 -4.02 -9.92 4.48
C MET A 94 -4.00 -8.41 4.75
N TYR A 95 -4.38 -7.59 3.75
CA TYR A 95 -4.42 -6.14 3.87
C TYR A 95 -5.66 -5.70 4.65
N LYS A 96 -5.47 -4.76 5.58
CA LYS A 96 -6.50 -4.32 6.54
C LYS A 96 -6.92 -2.88 6.33
N SER A 97 -6.01 -2.03 5.88
CA SER A 97 -6.29 -0.61 5.65
C SER A 97 -6.01 -0.18 4.22
N LEU A 98 -6.79 0.79 3.75
CA LEU A 98 -6.50 1.60 2.57
C LEU A 98 -5.98 2.96 3.06
N ILE A 99 -4.81 3.36 2.58
CA ILE A 99 -4.27 4.69 2.78
C ILE A 99 -4.57 5.49 1.51
N GLN A 100 -5.57 6.35 1.58
CA GLN A 100 -5.98 7.19 0.46
C GLN A 100 -4.96 8.30 0.23
N MET A 101 -4.47 8.37 -1.00
CA MET A 101 -3.40 9.31 -1.38
C MET A 101 -3.92 10.53 -2.15
N LYS A 102 -5.24 10.73 -2.24
CA LYS A 102 -5.85 11.79 -3.05
C LYS A 102 -5.37 13.20 -2.76
N ASN A 103 -5.30 13.60 -1.49
CA ASN A 103 -4.84 14.94 -1.16
C ASN A 103 -3.31 15.05 -1.25
N VAL A 104 -2.58 13.93 -1.29
CA VAL A 104 -1.13 13.92 -1.57
C VAL A 104 -0.87 14.28 -3.02
N TYR A 105 -1.72 13.80 -3.93
CA TYR A 105 -1.63 14.09 -5.36
C TYR A 105 -2.32 15.39 -5.79
N GLY A 106 -3.06 16.03 -4.88
CA GLY A 106 -3.73 17.31 -5.15
C GLY A 106 -5.07 17.18 -5.90
N ASP A 107 -5.71 16.01 -5.78
CA ASP A 107 -7.00 15.69 -6.38
C ASP A 107 -8.19 16.19 -5.56
#